data_AF-A0A3B6GVD1-F1
#
_entry.id   AF-A0A3B6GVD1-F1
#
_cell.length_a   1.000
_cell.length_b   1.000
_cell.length_c   1.000
_cell.angle_alpha   90.00
_cell.angle_beta   90.00
_cell.angle_gamma   90.00
#
_symmetry.space_group_name_H-M   'P 1'
#
loop_
_entity.id
_entity.type
_entity.pdbx_description
1 polymer ?
#
loop_
_entity_poly.entity_id
_entity_poly.type
_entity_poly.pdbx_seq_one_letter_code
_entity_poly.pdbx_strand_id
1 'polypeptide(L)'
;MASNGGGNSNSPYSASSPDVRPSSPLPATNSSPPQSARRASGRLRRGPTSSPSLGGFETPPPPGRRTPSGAGAARQRQNWTGRFPPTPSTPMSTDDVPLSSEAGEEDTPETDGGGVGADATPVFVWGTNISVQDVNAAILRFLRHFRDPRDAGRVDPVMDEGKYMRAIHRILELEGGESLDVDAHDVFDHDPDLYGKMVRYPLEVLAIFDIVLMDLVARMEPLFEKHIQTRIYNLKSSICLRNLNPSDIEKMVSIKGMIIRCSSVIPELKEAVFRCLVCGFYSEPVMVDRGRVTEPHICQKEQCKASNSMTLVHNRCRFADKQIIKLQETPDEIPEGGTPHTVSVLMHDKLVDAGKPGDRVEITGIYRAMSIRIGPSQRTVKSIFKTYIDCLHIKKTDKSRLHIEDSMDTDNTNASKSSEDGHVTDKIDKLKELSKLPDIYDRLTRSLAPNIWELDDVKRGLLCQLFGGNALRLPSGANFRGDINILLVGDPGTSKSQLLQYMHKLSPRGIYTSGRGSSAVGLTAYVAKDPETGETVLESGALVLSDKGVCCIDEFDKMSDNARSMLHEVMEQQTVSIAKAGIIASLNARTSVLACANPSESRYNPRLSVIDNIHLPPTLLSSHVFLMQV
;
A
#
# COMPACT_ATOMS: atom_id res chain seq x y z
N MET A 1 -45.51 -15.03 73.11
CA MET A 1 -45.82 -16.47 73.22
C MET A 1 -45.03 -17.17 72.12
N ALA A 2 -43.83 -17.68 72.43
CA ALA A 2 -43.57 -19.09 72.76
C ALA A 2 -43.92 -20.02 71.57
N SER A 3 -43.08 -20.92 71.04
CA SER A 3 -41.91 -21.60 71.61
C SER A 3 -41.33 -22.64 70.62
N ASN A 4 -40.00 -22.82 70.71
CA ASN A 4 -39.21 -24.06 70.72
C ASN A 4 -39.07 -25.07 69.56
N GLY A 5 -37.79 -25.39 69.32
CA GLY A 5 -37.23 -26.75 69.11
C GLY A 5 -36.32 -26.82 67.87
N GLY A 6 -35.01 -27.07 67.89
CA GLY A 6 -34.08 -27.62 68.90
C GLY A 6 -33.28 -28.77 68.27
N GLY A 7 -31.95 -28.65 68.17
CA GLY A 7 -31.04 -29.74 67.75
C GLY A 7 -29.60 -29.27 67.49
N ASN A 8 -28.67 -29.66 68.35
CA ASN A 8 -27.36 -29.06 68.60
C ASN A 8 -26.18 -30.03 68.30
N SER A 9 -24.93 -29.51 68.35
CA SER A 9 -23.59 -30.15 68.38
C SER A 9 -22.75 -29.98 67.10
N ASN A 10 -21.50 -29.50 67.09
CA ASN A 10 -20.49 -29.22 68.12
C ASN A 10 -19.51 -28.11 67.66
N SER A 11 -19.17 -27.20 68.58
CA SER A 11 -18.06 -26.22 68.56
C SER A 11 -16.81 -26.79 69.30
N PRO A 12 -15.60 -26.18 69.30
CA PRO A 12 -15.28 -24.86 69.91
C PRO A 12 -14.40 -23.92 69.03
N TYR A 13 -14.63 -22.60 68.98
CA TYR A 13 -14.02 -21.49 69.78
C TYR A 13 -12.48 -21.39 69.70
N SER A 14 -11.78 -20.26 69.61
CA SER A 14 -12.05 -18.82 69.35
C SER A 14 -10.75 -18.03 69.64
N ALA A 15 -10.53 -16.89 68.94
CA ALA A 15 -9.76 -15.69 69.35
C ALA A 15 -8.23 -15.87 69.58
N SER A 16 -7.30 -14.93 69.34
CA SER A 16 -7.29 -13.45 69.32
C SER A 16 -5.92 -12.95 68.80
N SER A 17 -5.86 -11.75 68.20
CA SER A 17 -4.65 -10.91 67.93
C SER A 17 -3.97 -10.43 69.25
N PRO A 18 -2.78 -9.74 69.32
CA PRO A 18 -2.17 -8.78 68.37
C PRO A 18 -0.60 -8.59 68.32
N ASP A 19 -0.16 -7.70 67.41
CA ASP A 19 0.94 -6.69 67.48
C ASP A 19 2.49 -6.95 67.45
N VAL A 20 3.13 -6.30 66.45
CA VAL A 20 4.31 -5.37 66.51
C VAL A 20 5.78 -5.88 66.32
N ARG A 21 6.32 -5.57 65.11
CA ARG A 21 7.67 -5.01 64.75
C ARG A 21 8.94 -5.93 64.71
N PRO A 22 10.08 -5.50 64.07
CA PRO A 22 10.46 -5.88 62.70
C PRO A 22 11.86 -6.55 62.64
N SER A 23 12.27 -7.11 61.50
CA SER A 23 13.66 -7.57 61.31
C SER A 23 14.24 -7.22 59.94
N SER A 24 15.48 -6.77 60.00
CA SER A 24 16.31 -6.09 58.99
C SER A 24 17.06 -7.08 58.04
N PRO A 25 17.77 -6.57 57.01
CA PRO A 25 18.12 -7.28 55.78
C PRO A 25 19.56 -7.83 55.71
N LEU A 26 19.81 -8.81 54.84
CA LEU A 26 21.14 -9.32 54.42
C LEU A 26 21.05 -9.89 52.97
N PRO A 27 22.16 -10.08 52.21
CA PRO A 27 22.93 -9.05 51.52
C PRO A 27 23.12 -9.32 50.01
N ALA A 28 23.61 -8.31 49.29
CA ALA A 28 23.90 -8.31 47.86
C ALA A 28 25.16 -9.10 47.47
N THR A 29 25.12 -9.74 46.28
CA THR A 29 26.33 -10.18 45.55
C THR A 29 26.24 -9.77 44.07
N ASN A 30 27.26 -9.02 43.64
CA ASN A 30 27.54 -8.61 42.26
C ASN A 30 28.00 -9.79 41.40
N SER A 31 27.61 -9.83 40.12
CA SER A 31 28.51 -10.32 39.06
C SER A 31 28.07 -9.86 37.65
N SER A 32 29.06 -9.33 36.94
CA SER A 32 29.02 -8.70 35.61
C SER A 32 28.96 -9.72 34.44
N PRO A 33 28.57 -9.30 33.22
CA PRO A 33 28.50 -10.18 32.05
C PRO A 33 29.88 -10.34 31.36
N PRO A 34 30.22 -11.53 30.80
CA PRO A 34 31.51 -11.70 30.13
C PRO A 34 31.45 -11.36 28.64
N GLN A 35 32.58 -10.80 28.18
CA GLN A 35 32.89 -10.41 26.82
C GLN A 35 33.26 -11.61 25.93
N SER A 36 32.97 -11.44 24.64
CA SER A 36 33.37 -12.29 23.53
C SER A 36 34.89 -12.33 23.33
N ALA A 37 35.46 -13.53 23.20
CA ALA A 37 36.81 -13.73 22.67
C ALA A 37 36.79 -14.76 21.53
N ARG A 38 37.30 -14.32 20.38
CA ARG A 38 37.65 -15.14 19.21
C ARG A 38 38.75 -16.15 19.60
N ARG A 39 38.67 -17.38 19.08
CA ARG A 39 39.81 -18.04 18.40
C ARG A 39 39.42 -19.31 17.64
N ALA A 40 40.19 -19.52 16.59
CA ALA A 40 40.06 -20.53 15.55
C ALA A 40 40.60 -21.91 15.94
N SER A 41 40.30 -22.89 15.06
CA SER A 41 40.84 -24.25 14.86
C SER A 41 39.69 -25.25 14.95
N GLY A 42 39.60 -26.34 14.20
CA GLY A 42 40.52 -27.01 13.30
C GLY A 42 39.86 -28.36 13.00
N ARG A 43 39.99 -28.85 11.76
CA ARG A 43 39.48 -30.16 11.32
C ARG A 43 39.95 -31.28 12.25
N LEU A 44 39.12 -32.32 12.46
CA LEU A 44 39.53 -33.72 12.28
C LEU A 44 38.34 -34.72 12.35
N ARG A 45 38.51 -35.78 11.56
CA ARG A 45 37.64 -36.94 11.28
C ARG A 45 37.41 -37.85 12.50
N ARG A 46 36.27 -38.55 12.51
CA ARG A 46 36.12 -40.01 12.70
C ARG A 46 34.64 -40.43 12.53
N GLY A 47 34.37 -41.47 11.72
CA GLY A 47 33.13 -42.28 11.79
C GLY A 47 33.43 -43.62 12.50
N PRO A 48 32.72 -44.73 12.25
CA PRO A 48 31.29 -44.92 11.91
C PRO A 48 30.62 -46.03 12.78
N THR A 49 29.29 -46.20 12.74
CA THR A 49 28.62 -47.46 13.16
C THR A 49 27.32 -47.77 12.38
N SER A 50 27.38 -48.90 11.65
CA SER A 50 26.38 -49.98 11.41
C SER A 50 24.96 -49.74 10.86
N SER A 51 24.71 -50.42 9.73
CA SER A 51 23.49 -50.76 8.94
C SER A 51 22.64 -51.90 9.58
N PRO A 52 21.48 -52.41 9.03
CA PRO A 52 21.20 -52.97 7.66
C PRO A 52 19.88 -52.47 6.97
N SER A 53 19.78 -52.26 5.64
CA SER A 53 19.39 -53.14 4.48
C SER A 53 17.92 -53.65 4.51
N LEU A 54 17.08 -53.72 3.45
CA LEU A 54 17.13 -53.79 1.96
C LEU A 54 15.95 -52.97 1.37
N GLY A 55 15.80 -52.52 0.10
CA GLY A 55 16.32 -52.84 -1.25
C GLY A 55 15.10 -52.74 -2.21
N GLY A 56 15.12 -52.28 -3.47
CA GLY A 56 16.09 -51.69 -4.38
C GLY A 56 15.36 -51.23 -5.66
N PHE A 57 16.06 -50.57 -6.59
CA PHE A 57 15.94 -50.73 -8.06
C PHE A 57 16.96 -49.82 -8.77
N GLU A 58 17.41 -50.29 -9.93
CA GLU A 58 18.71 -50.11 -10.57
C GLU A 58 18.91 -48.82 -11.38
N THR A 59 20.18 -48.43 -11.55
CA THR A 59 20.67 -47.47 -12.56
C THR A 59 21.67 -48.15 -13.50
N PRO A 60 21.67 -47.84 -14.83
CA PRO A 60 22.80 -48.15 -15.70
C PRO A 60 23.81 -46.98 -15.85
N PRO A 61 25.05 -47.24 -16.37
CA PRO A 61 26.23 -46.38 -16.22
C PRO A 61 26.57 -45.51 -17.47
N PRO A 62 27.62 -44.65 -17.43
CA PRO A 62 27.86 -43.57 -18.40
C PRO A 62 28.93 -43.88 -19.46
N PRO A 63 29.06 -43.03 -20.50
CA PRO A 63 30.38 -42.62 -21.00
C PRO A 63 30.43 -41.10 -21.29
N GLY A 64 31.55 -40.38 -21.31
CA GLY A 64 32.89 -40.77 -21.72
C GLY A 64 33.28 -40.02 -23.01
N ARG A 65 33.80 -38.81 -22.83
CA ARG A 65 34.41 -37.83 -23.77
C ARG A 65 35.16 -38.43 -25.00
N ARG A 66 34.90 -37.93 -26.23
CA ARG A 66 35.90 -37.78 -27.33
C ARG A 66 35.38 -36.95 -28.54
N THR A 67 36.13 -35.88 -28.83
CA THR A 67 36.52 -35.24 -30.13
C THR A 67 35.58 -35.25 -31.37
N PRO A 68 35.43 -34.11 -32.08
CA PRO A 68 34.73 -34.02 -33.35
C PRO A 68 35.65 -34.24 -34.57
N SER A 69 35.14 -34.99 -35.56
CA SER A 69 35.71 -35.17 -36.90
C SER A 69 34.95 -34.25 -37.87
N GLY A 70 35.68 -33.52 -38.71
CA GLY A 70 35.12 -32.49 -39.59
C GLY A 70 34.82 -32.90 -41.02
N ALA A 71 34.21 -31.95 -41.74
CA ALA A 71 34.27 -31.70 -43.18
C ALA A 71 33.55 -30.33 -43.37
N GLY A 72 33.99 -29.34 -44.13
CA GLY A 72 35.12 -29.18 -45.04
C GLY A 72 34.76 -28.04 -46.01
N ALA A 73 35.58 -26.98 -46.05
CA ALA A 73 35.81 -26.03 -47.17
C ALA A 73 36.49 -24.76 -46.59
N ALA A 74 37.83 -24.64 -46.56
CA ALA A 74 38.73 -24.17 -47.65
C ALA A 74 38.31 -22.77 -48.13
N ARG A 75 39.10 -21.69 -48.19
CA ARG A 75 40.53 -21.28 -48.12
C ARG A 75 40.41 -19.72 -48.03
N GLN A 76 41.30 -18.86 -47.54
CA GLN A 76 42.75 -18.79 -47.57
C GLN A 76 43.20 -17.64 -46.64
N ARG A 77 44.35 -17.82 -45.99
CA ARG A 77 45.04 -16.85 -45.13
C ARG A 77 45.63 -15.69 -45.93
N GLN A 78 45.67 -14.49 -45.33
CA GLN A 78 46.86 -13.64 -45.34
C GLN A 78 47.04 -12.92 -44.00
N ASN A 79 48.23 -13.05 -43.42
CA ASN A 79 48.74 -12.25 -42.31
C ASN A 79 49.03 -10.84 -42.82
N TRP A 80 48.63 -9.80 -42.08
CA TRP A 80 49.24 -8.48 -42.19
C TRP A 80 49.46 -7.86 -40.80
N THR A 81 50.72 -7.50 -40.57
CA THR A 81 51.25 -6.74 -39.45
C THR A 81 51.03 -5.24 -39.67
N GLY A 82 50.65 -4.52 -38.60
CA GLY A 82 51.03 -3.12 -38.39
C GLY A 82 50.08 -2.01 -38.88
N ARG A 83 50.03 -0.95 -38.05
CA ARG A 83 49.47 0.42 -38.21
C ARG A 83 47.98 0.66 -37.88
N PHE A 84 47.77 1.41 -36.79
CA PHE A 84 46.60 2.27 -36.53
C PHE A 84 46.37 3.27 -37.68
N PRO A 85 45.09 3.61 -37.99
CA PRO A 85 44.60 4.99 -37.81
C PRO A 85 43.06 5.04 -37.49
N PRO A 86 42.31 6.17 -37.59
CA PRO A 86 41.73 6.88 -36.45
C PRO A 86 40.20 6.77 -36.34
N THR A 87 39.67 7.30 -35.23
CA THR A 87 38.25 7.44 -34.86
C THR A 87 37.40 8.21 -35.88
N PRO A 88 36.14 7.81 -36.14
CA PRO A 88 35.22 8.59 -36.97
C PRO A 88 34.47 9.67 -36.15
N SER A 89 34.51 10.89 -36.67
CA SER A 89 33.77 12.08 -36.26
C SER A 89 32.33 12.08 -36.79
N THR A 90 31.43 12.63 -35.99
CA THR A 90 30.03 12.98 -36.30
C THR A 90 29.93 14.17 -37.26
N PRO A 91 28.89 14.23 -38.13
CA PRO A 91 28.71 15.32 -39.08
C PRO A 91 28.04 16.55 -38.43
N MET A 92 28.54 17.72 -38.79
CA MET A 92 27.94 19.03 -38.55
C MET A 92 26.96 19.38 -39.68
N SER A 93 25.83 19.99 -39.35
CA SER A 93 25.07 20.85 -40.26
C SER A 93 24.95 22.23 -39.63
N THR A 94 25.39 23.22 -40.39
CA THR A 94 25.36 24.67 -40.19
C THR A 94 23.93 25.22 -40.20
N ASP A 95 23.69 26.31 -39.48
CA ASP A 95 23.16 27.55 -40.08
C ASP A 95 23.24 28.73 -39.07
N ASP A 96 24.02 29.71 -39.51
CA ASP A 96 23.91 31.18 -39.37
C ASP A 96 23.65 31.88 -38.03
N VAL A 97 24.74 32.47 -37.51
CA VAL A 97 24.74 33.63 -36.61
C VAL A 97 25.45 34.77 -37.35
N PRO A 98 24.91 36.00 -37.42
CA PRO A 98 25.72 37.16 -37.76
C PRO A 98 26.27 37.83 -36.47
N LEU A 99 27.59 37.98 -36.44
CA LEU A 99 28.34 38.98 -35.65
C LEU A 99 28.09 40.36 -36.31
N SER A 100 28.02 41.50 -35.62
CA SER A 100 29.13 42.24 -34.97
C SER A 100 28.60 43.59 -34.47
N SER A 101 29.13 44.16 -33.38
CA SER A 101 29.88 45.44 -33.37
C SER A 101 29.92 46.08 -31.98
N GLU A 102 31.13 46.39 -31.52
CA GLU A 102 31.42 47.30 -30.41
C GLU A 102 31.43 48.78 -30.83
N ALA A 103 31.33 49.65 -29.82
CA ALA A 103 31.68 51.09 -29.72
C ALA A 103 30.58 52.13 -29.98
N GLY A 104 30.42 53.04 -29.00
CA GLY A 104 29.72 54.32 -29.11
C GLY A 104 29.27 54.89 -27.76
N GLU A 105 30.11 55.71 -27.13
CA GLU A 105 29.69 56.74 -26.16
C GLU A 105 28.91 57.84 -26.89
N GLU A 106 27.77 58.27 -26.34
CA GLU A 106 27.36 59.67 -26.08
C GLU A 106 25.83 59.85 -25.98
N ASP A 107 25.48 60.78 -25.10
CA ASP A 107 24.28 61.60 -24.98
C ASP A 107 22.98 61.08 -24.34
N THR A 108 22.78 61.59 -23.12
CA THR A 108 21.51 61.78 -22.41
C THR A 108 20.53 62.64 -23.21
N PRO A 109 19.23 62.50 -22.93
CA PRO A 109 18.54 63.68 -22.43
C PRO A 109 17.73 63.37 -21.16
N GLU A 110 17.87 64.24 -20.17
CA GLU A 110 16.95 64.38 -19.05
C GLU A 110 15.61 64.94 -19.56
N THR A 111 14.48 64.38 -19.11
CA THR A 111 13.36 65.15 -18.52
C THR A 111 12.24 64.26 -17.95
N ASP A 112 11.97 64.50 -16.66
CA ASP A 112 10.70 64.49 -15.93
C ASP A 112 9.78 63.25 -15.87
N GLY A 113 9.66 62.73 -14.63
CA GLY A 113 8.38 62.81 -13.92
C GLY A 113 7.50 61.56 -13.80
N GLY A 114 7.83 60.67 -12.85
CA GLY A 114 6.84 59.99 -11.99
C GLY A 114 6.18 58.69 -12.46
N GLY A 115 6.32 57.61 -11.67
CA GLY A 115 5.30 56.55 -11.59
C GLY A 115 5.77 55.10 -11.73
N VAL A 116 6.24 54.52 -10.61
CA VAL A 116 6.07 53.12 -10.13
C VAL A 116 6.40 51.94 -11.09
N GLY A 117 7.37 51.12 -10.65
CA GLY A 117 7.99 50.04 -11.40
C GLY A 117 7.08 48.92 -11.92
N ALA A 118 7.32 48.56 -13.18
CA ALA A 118 6.89 47.33 -13.80
C ALA A 118 7.84 47.00 -14.97
N ASP A 119 9.01 46.42 -14.68
CA ASP A 119 9.70 45.56 -15.65
C ASP A 119 10.74 44.68 -14.94
N ALA A 120 10.26 43.76 -14.10
CA ALA A 120 11.10 42.65 -13.65
C ALA A 120 11.07 41.59 -14.76
N THR A 121 12.19 41.38 -15.45
CA THR A 121 12.32 40.32 -16.46
C THR A 121 11.80 38.99 -15.92
N PRO A 122 10.87 38.31 -16.60
CA PRO A 122 10.26 37.09 -16.09
C PRO A 122 11.32 36.01 -15.84
N VAL A 123 11.37 35.50 -14.62
CA VAL A 123 12.31 34.44 -14.21
C VAL A 123 11.76 33.09 -14.64
N PHE A 124 12.47 32.43 -15.55
CA PHE A 124 12.14 31.09 -16.02
C PHE A 124 12.99 30.02 -15.34
N VAL A 125 12.39 28.87 -15.06
CA VAL A 125 13.14 27.70 -14.55
C VAL A 125 13.85 27.02 -15.72
N TRP A 126 15.17 26.88 -15.61
CA TRP A 126 16.01 26.25 -16.63
C TRP A 126 15.50 24.85 -17.01
N GLY A 127 15.38 24.57 -18.31
CA GLY A 127 14.86 23.30 -18.83
C GLY A 127 13.32 23.23 -18.92
N THR A 128 12.62 24.30 -18.53
CA THR A 128 11.17 24.42 -18.65
C THR A 128 10.79 25.75 -19.30
N ASN A 129 9.54 25.86 -19.76
CA ASN A 129 8.95 27.11 -20.23
C ASN A 129 8.09 27.79 -19.14
N ILE A 130 8.37 27.50 -17.86
CA ILE A 130 7.59 27.99 -16.73
C ILE A 130 8.22 29.26 -16.16
N SER A 131 7.44 30.34 -16.16
CA SER A 131 7.68 31.56 -15.41
C SER A 131 7.18 31.40 -13.97
N VAL A 132 8.06 31.64 -12.99
CA VAL A 132 7.73 31.46 -11.57
C VAL A 132 6.64 32.44 -11.12
N GLN A 133 6.69 33.69 -11.60
CA GLN A 133 5.74 34.75 -11.24
C GLN A 133 4.32 34.46 -11.74
N ASP A 134 4.18 33.99 -12.99
CA ASP A 134 2.86 33.72 -13.56
C ASP A 134 2.18 32.53 -12.89
N VAL A 135 2.95 31.46 -12.61
CA VAL A 135 2.42 30.28 -11.90
C VAL A 135 2.06 30.62 -10.46
N ASN A 136 2.88 31.40 -9.77
CA ASN A 136 2.57 31.90 -8.43
C ASN A 136 1.23 32.69 -8.45
N ALA A 137 1.10 33.67 -9.35
CA ALA A 137 -0.11 34.46 -9.48
C ALA A 137 -1.35 33.63 -9.87
N ALA A 138 -1.19 32.58 -10.69
CA ALA A 138 -2.26 31.66 -11.05
C ALA A 138 -2.72 30.82 -9.86
N ILE A 139 -1.78 30.25 -9.09
CA ILE A 139 -2.08 29.45 -7.88
C ILE A 139 -2.76 30.32 -6.83
N LEU A 140 -2.27 31.54 -6.59
CA LEU A 140 -2.87 32.45 -5.62
C LEU A 140 -4.30 32.83 -6.04
N ARG A 141 -4.54 33.09 -7.33
CA ARG A 141 -5.89 33.33 -7.86
C ARG A 141 -6.80 32.13 -7.63
N PHE A 142 -6.32 30.91 -7.91
CA PHE A 142 -7.04 29.68 -7.68
C PHE A 142 -7.40 29.49 -6.20
N LEU A 143 -6.44 29.56 -5.28
CA LEU A 143 -6.67 29.33 -3.85
C LEU A 143 -7.69 30.31 -3.25
N ARG A 144 -7.70 31.57 -3.70
CA ARG A 144 -8.63 32.60 -3.19
C ARG A 144 -10.01 32.54 -3.81
N HIS A 145 -10.09 32.38 -5.13
CA HIS A 145 -11.34 32.59 -5.87
C HIS A 145 -12.06 31.30 -6.26
N PHE A 146 -11.45 30.13 -6.07
CA PHE A 146 -12.10 28.88 -6.43
C PHE A 146 -13.35 28.62 -5.56
N ARG A 147 -14.48 28.51 -6.24
CA ARG A 147 -15.79 28.16 -5.68
C ARG A 147 -16.24 26.87 -6.34
N ASP A 148 -16.68 25.91 -5.54
CA ASP A 148 -17.16 24.64 -6.08
C ASP A 148 -18.49 24.89 -6.81
N PRO A 149 -18.59 24.60 -8.12
CA PRO A 149 -19.85 24.74 -8.84
C PRO A 149 -20.93 23.78 -8.31
N ARG A 150 -20.54 22.70 -7.60
CA ARG A 150 -21.46 21.75 -6.97
C ARG A 150 -22.15 22.30 -5.71
N ASP A 151 -21.51 23.25 -5.02
CA ASP A 151 -22.05 23.92 -3.83
C ASP A 151 -22.81 25.21 -4.14
N ALA A 152 -22.83 25.66 -5.41
CA ALA A 152 -23.42 26.93 -5.83
C ALA A 152 -24.93 27.08 -5.55
N GLY A 153 -25.62 26.00 -5.17
CA GLY A 153 -27.04 26.01 -4.81
C GLY A 153 -27.36 25.97 -3.30
N ARG A 154 -26.37 25.87 -2.41
CA ARG A 154 -26.62 25.51 -0.99
C ARG A 154 -25.95 26.41 0.06
N VAL A 155 -25.15 27.39 -0.33
CA VAL A 155 -24.47 28.27 0.62
C VAL A 155 -25.37 29.45 0.98
N ASP A 156 -25.63 29.65 2.27
CA ASP A 156 -26.22 30.88 2.79
C ASP A 156 -25.40 32.09 2.29
N PRO A 157 -26.03 33.21 1.86
CA PRO A 157 -25.35 34.35 1.25
C PRO A 157 -24.37 35.12 2.16
N VAL A 158 -24.04 34.59 3.35
CA VAL A 158 -23.23 35.23 4.39
C VAL A 158 -21.79 34.69 4.44
N MET A 159 -21.50 33.51 3.87
CA MET A 159 -20.13 32.97 3.78
C MET A 159 -19.56 33.11 2.36
N ASP A 160 -18.89 34.23 2.09
CA ASP A 160 -18.28 34.57 0.80
C ASP A 160 -16.89 33.91 0.57
N GLU A 161 -16.48 32.99 1.46
CA GLU A 161 -15.14 32.39 1.44
C GLU A 161 -15.01 31.19 0.47
N GLY A 162 -13.95 31.21 -0.36
CA GLY A 162 -13.61 30.14 -1.28
C GLY A 162 -13.38 28.78 -0.60
N LYS A 163 -13.57 27.67 -1.34
CA LYS A 163 -13.48 26.30 -0.81
C LYS A 163 -12.13 26.02 -0.13
N TYR A 164 -11.05 26.38 -0.81
CA TYR A 164 -9.69 26.17 -0.32
C TYR A 164 -9.32 27.12 0.81
N MET A 165 -9.85 28.36 0.83
CA MET A 165 -9.68 29.27 1.97
C MET A 165 -10.31 28.68 3.24
N ARG A 166 -11.54 28.15 3.15
CA ARG A 166 -12.18 27.43 4.26
C ARG A 166 -11.38 26.21 4.72
N ALA A 167 -10.82 25.45 3.78
CA ALA A 167 -9.96 24.31 4.11
C ALA A 167 -8.69 24.75 4.84
N ILE A 168 -8.07 25.87 4.44
CA ILE A 168 -6.88 26.41 5.08
C ILE A 168 -7.21 26.95 6.48
N HIS A 169 -8.32 27.68 6.67
CA HIS A 169 -8.77 28.11 8.00
C HIS A 169 -8.97 26.90 8.93
N ARG A 170 -9.62 25.83 8.44
CA ARG A 170 -9.77 24.59 9.21
C ARG A 170 -8.43 23.94 9.56
N ILE A 171 -7.48 23.96 8.63
CA ILE A 171 -6.13 23.43 8.87
C ILE A 171 -5.40 24.25 9.95
N LEU A 172 -5.62 25.56 9.99
CA LEU A 172 -5.03 26.43 11.01
C LEU A 172 -5.66 26.23 12.39
N GLU A 173 -6.97 26.00 12.45
CA GLU A 173 -7.68 25.68 13.70
C GLU A 173 -7.27 24.31 14.27
N LEU A 174 -7.02 23.33 13.39
CA LEU A 174 -6.51 22.02 13.77
C LEU A 174 -4.97 22.08 13.88
N GLU A 175 -4.42 22.25 15.08
CA GLU A 175 -2.97 22.38 15.39
C GLU A 175 -2.04 21.26 14.78
N GLY A 176 -2.60 20.22 14.14
CA GLY A 176 -1.91 19.12 13.46
C GLY A 176 -2.08 19.03 11.94
N GLY A 177 -2.78 19.96 11.28
CA GLY A 177 -2.96 19.96 9.83
C GLY A 177 -1.69 20.40 9.09
N GLU A 178 -0.89 19.45 8.59
CA GLU A 178 0.35 19.75 7.84
C GLU A 178 0.22 19.42 6.35
N SER A 179 -0.97 19.08 5.87
CA SER A 179 -1.21 18.79 4.46
C SER A 179 -2.52 19.36 3.96
N LEU A 180 -2.47 20.00 2.80
CA LEU A 180 -3.65 20.47 2.07
C LEU A 180 -3.90 19.53 0.88
N ASP A 181 -5.03 18.82 0.92
CA ASP A 181 -5.47 17.97 -0.20
C ASP A 181 -6.18 18.82 -1.25
N VAL A 182 -5.66 18.84 -2.49
CA VAL A 182 -6.16 19.61 -3.63
C VAL A 182 -6.64 18.66 -4.72
N ASP A 183 -7.87 18.83 -5.20
CA ASP A 183 -8.40 18.05 -6.33
C ASP A 183 -7.86 18.63 -7.64
N ALA A 184 -7.27 17.79 -8.47
CA ALA A 184 -6.75 18.23 -9.76
C ALA A 184 -7.85 18.57 -10.77
N HIS A 185 -9.09 18.06 -10.60
CA HIS A 185 -10.24 18.49 -11.40
C HIS A 185 -10.62 19.94 -11.10
N ASP A 186 -10.58 20.35 -9.83
CA ASP A 186 -10.87 21.72 -9.43
C ASP A 186 -9.87 22.70 -10.08
N VAL A 187 -8.59 22.32 -10.17
CA VAL A 187 -7.56 23.12 -10.86
C VAL A 187 -7.86 23.21 -12.36
N PHE A 188 -8.25 22.10 -12.99
CA PHE A 188 -8.57 22.06 -14.42
C PHE A 188 -9.78 22.95 -14.77
N ASP A 189 -10.82 22.96 -13.93
CA ASP A 189 -12.04 23.73 -14.17
C ASP A 189 -11.79 25.25 -14.04
N HIS A 190 -10.84 25.66 -13.20
CA HIS A 190 -10.46 27.06 -13.03
C HIS A 190 -9.44 27.53 -14.06
N ASP A 191 -8.35 26.78 -14.24
CA ASP A 191 -7.25 27.13 -15.13
C ASP A 191 -6.64 25.87 -15.80
N PRO A 192 -6.99 25.59 -17.07
CA PRO A 192 -6.46 24.42 -17.79
C PRO A 192 -4.97 24.55 -18.11
N ASP A 193 -4.43 25.77 -18.22
CA ASP A 193 -3.01 25.99 -18.52
C ASP A 193 -2.16 25.67 -17.29
N LEU A 194 -2.62 26.06 -16.10
CA LEU A 194 -2.01 25.68 -14.83
C LEU A 194 -2.02 24.15 -14.66
N TYR A 195 -3.14 23.50 -14.96
CA TYR A 195 -3.24 22.04 -14.92
C TYR A 195 -2.23 21.37 -15.87
N GLY A 196 -2.12 21.86 -17.11
CA GLY A 196 -1.15 21.35 -18.08
C GLY A 196 0.31 21.47 -17.61
N LYS A 197 0.66 22.60 -17.00
CA LYS A 197 1.99 22.82 -16.39
C LYS A 197 2.23 21.88 -15.20
N MET A 198 1.22 21.70 -14.34
CA MET A 198 1.27 20.83 -13.17
C MET A 198 1.50 19.35 -13.51
N VAL A 199 0.86 18.84 -14.57
CA VAL A 199 1.04 17.45 -15.01
C VAL A 199 2.42 17.23 -15.64
N ARG A 200 2.92 18.22 -16.40
CA ARG A 200 4.19 18.10 -17.15
C ARG A 200 5.42 18.34 -16.29
N TYR A 201 5.35 19.30 -15.36
CA TYR A 201 6.44 19.74 -14.50
C TYR A 201 5.98 19.77 -13.03
N PRO A 202 5.66 18.60 -12.44
CA PRO A 202 5.08 18.54 -11.10
C PRO A 202 6.05 19.01 -10.01
N LEU A 203 7.35 18.79 -10.16
CA LEU A 203 8.34 19.11 -9.12
C LEU A 203 8.47 20.61 -8.89
N GLU A 204 8.57 21.37 -9.98
CA GLU A 204 8.67 22.82 -9.95
C GLU A 204 7.35 23.44 -9.48
N VAL A 205 6.22 22.96 -10.01
CA VAL A 205 4.90 23.51 -9.67
C VAL A 205 4.53 23.21 -8.22
N LEU A 206 4.79 22.01 -7.69
CA LEU A 206 4.56 21.66 -6.29
C LEU A 206 5.39 22.54 -5.35
N ALA A 207 6.68 22.75 -5.65
CA ALA A 207 7.52 23.63 -4.86
C ALA A 207 7.00 25.07 -4.83
N ILE A 208 6.55 25.59 -5.97
CA ILE A 208 5.91 26.93 -6.03
C ILE A 208 4.60 26.93 -5.24
N PHE A 209 3.81 25.87 -5.32
CA PHE A 209 2.54 25.74 -4.60
C PHE A 209 2.76 25.80 -3.08
N ASP A 210 3.75 25.07 -2.57
CA ASP A 210 4.09 25.08 -1.15
C ASP A 210 4.56 26.48 -0.70
N ILE A 211 5.36 27.17 -1.51
CA ILE A 211 5.79 28.56 -1.22
C ILE A 211 4.58 29.51 -1.15
N VAL A 212 3.66 29.41 -2.11
CA VAL A 212 2.45 30.26 -2.15
C VAL A 212 1.55 29.97 -0.95
N LEU A 213 1.42 28.70 -0.58
CA LEU A 213 0.64 28.30 0.59
C LEU A 213 1.25 28.84 1.88
N MET A 214 2.56 28.75 2.04
CA MET A 214 3.29 29.33 3.18
C MET A 214 3.12 30.85 3.25
N ASP A 215 3.24 31.57 2.13
CA ASP A 215 3.03 33.03 2.09
C ASP A 215 1.57 33.43 2.40
N LEU A 216 0.60 32.60 2.00
CA LEU A 216 -0.80 32.83 2.32
C LEU A 216 -1.09 32.56 3.81
N VAL A 217 -0.51 31.50 4.37
CA VAL A 217 -0.65 31.14 5.79
C VAL A 217 0.05 32.15 6.69
N ALA A 218 1.27 32.57 6.36
CA ALA A 218 2.02 33.57 7.13
C ALA A 218 1.31 34.93 7.19
N ARG A 219 0.49 35.26 6.18
CA ARG A 219 -0.36 36.46 6.19
C ARG A 219 -1.59 36.34 7.09
N MET A 220 -2.11 35.13 7.27
CA MET A 220 -3.29 34.90 8.13
C MET A 220 -2.88 34.70 9.58
N GLU A 221 -1.90 33.84 9.84
CA GLU A 221 -1.37 33.56 11.17
C GLU A 221 0.17 33.64 11.15
N PRO A 222 0.75 34.75 11.63
CA PRO A 222 2.20 34.96 11.59
C PRO A 222 2.98 34.06 12.56
N LEU A 223 2.30 33.40 13.51
CA LEU A 223 2.88 32.49 14.49
C LEU A 223 3.03 31.05 13.99
N PHE A 224 2.58 30.75 12.76
CA PHE A 224 2.60 29.40 12.23
C PHE A 224 3.95 29.05 11.58
N GLU A 225 4.79 28.29 12.30
CA GLU A 225 6.14 27.90 11.83
C GLU A 225 6.19 26.55 11.07
N LYS A 226 5.08 25.80 11.02
CA LYS A 226 5.07 24.47 10.39
C LYS A 226 4.96 24.58 8.86
N HIS A 227 5.69 23.71 8.16
CA HIS A 227 5.56 23.57 6.72
C HIS A 227 4.32 22.73 6.36
N ILE A 228 3.45 23.28 5.54
CA ILE A 228 2.26 22.59 4.99
C ILE A 228 2.59 22.12 3.59
N GLN A 229 2.40 20.83 3.35
CA GLN A 229 2.60 20.20 2.07
C GLN A 229 1.31 20.16 1.26
N THR A 230 1.42 20.38 -0.05
CA THR A 230 0.29 20.25 -0.95
C THR A 230 0.21 18.84 -1.52
N ARG A 231 -0.99 18.25 -1.47
CA ARG A 231 -1.25 16.89 -1.95
C ARG A 231 -2.30 16.93 -3.04
N ILE A 232 -1.84 16.73 -4.27
CA ILE A 232 -2.73 16.73 -5.42
C ILE A 232 -3.27 15.32 -5.63
N TYR A 233 -4.58 15.21 -5.82
CA TYR A 233 -5.24 13.92 -6.07
C TYR A 233 -6.26 14.03 -7.20
N ASN A 234 -6.71 12.86 -7.70
CA ASN A 234 -7.78 12.75 -8.69
C ASN A 234 -7.44 13.49 -10.00
N LEU A 235 -6.42 13.03 -10.73
CA LEU A 235 -6.12 13.53 -12.08
C LEU A 235 -7.22 13.14 -13.07
N LYS A 236 -7.44 13.98 -14.09
CA LYS A 236 -8.42 13.73 -15.16
C LYS A 236 -8.09 12.49 -16.00
N SER A 237 -6.81 12.19 -16.15
CA SER A 237 -6.31 11.02 -16.87
C SER A 237 -5.71 10.01 -15.89
N SER A 238 -6.38 8.86 -15.73
CA SER A 238 -5.78 7.68 -15.08
C SER A 238 -5.15 6.77 -16.14
N ILE A 239 -3.92 6.31 -15.90
CA ILE A 239 -3.15 5.45 -16.81
C ILE A 239 -3.10 4.04 -16.21
N CYS A 240 -3.37 3.01 -17.02
CA CYS A 240 -3.19 1.61 -16.63
C CYS A 240 -1.69 1.30 -16.48
N LEU A 241 -1.32 0.38 -15.58
CA LEU A 241 0.10 0.05 -15.31
C LEU A 241 0.85 -0.41 -16.58
N ARG A 242 0.14 -1.05 -17.52
CA ARG A 242 0.69 -1.49 -18.79
C ARG A 242 1.03 -0.36 -19.77
N ASN A 243 0.30 0.75 -19.70
CA ASN A 243 0.44 1.89 -20.62
C ASN A 243 1.43 2.95 -20.10
N LEU A 244 2.26 2.60 -19.11
CA LEU A 244 3.35 3.45 -18.64
C LEU A 244 4.46 3.54 -19.69
N ASN A 245 4.53 4.68 -20.37
CA ASN A 245 5.53 4.93 -21.39
C ASN A 245 6.75 5.67 -20.81
N PRO A 246 7.94 5.50 -21.41
CA PRO A 246 9.11 6.32 -21.08
C PRO A 246 8.89 7.82 -21.27
N SER A 247 7.92 8.23 -22.10
CA SER A 247 7.54 9.63 -22.30
C SER A 247 6.94 10.29 -21.05
N ASP A 248 6.50 9.49 -20.08
CA ASP A 248 5.82 9.95 -18.87
C ASP A 248 6.74 9.99 -17.65
N ILE A 249 8.03 9.74 -17.86
CA ILE A 249 9.07 9.96 -16.84
C ILE A 249 9.04 11.44 -16.45
N GLU A 250 9.14 11.69 -15.14
CA GLU A 250 9.08 12.99 -14.48
C GLU A 250 7.73 13.72 -14.60
N LYS A 251 6.68 13.07 -15.14
CA LYS A 251 5.31 13.59 -15.12
C LYS A 251 4.49 13.05 -13.95
N MET A 252 3.40 13.76 -13.65
CA MET A 252 2.41 13.27 -12.69
C MET A 252 1.48 12.26 -13.35
N VAL A 253 1.28 11.11 -12.70
CA VAL A 253 0.44 10.02 -13.16
C VAL A 253 -0.52 9.60 -12.06
N SER A 254 -1.74 9.22 -12.45
CA SER A 254 -2.72 8.58 -11.56
C SER A 254 -2.91 7.13 -12.00
N ILE A 255 -2.70 6.21 -11.07
CA ILE A 255 -2.71 4.77 -11.34
C ILE A 255 -3.60 4.08 -10.32
N LYS A 256 -4.43 3.17 -10.81
CA LYS A 256 -5.31 2.34 -9.98
C LYS A 256 -4.71 0.95 -9.86
N GLY A 257 -4.78 0.40 -8.65
CA GLY A 257 -4.22 -0.91 -8.40
C GLY A 257 -4.60 -1.49 -7.05
N MET A 258 -4.24 -2.75 -6.84
CA MET A 258 -4.32 -3.43 -5.56
C MET A 258 -2.93 -3.49 -4.93
N ILE A 259 -2.85 -3.16 -3.64
CA ILE A 259 -1.61 -3.31 -2.87
C ILE A 259 -1.39 -4.80 -2.63
N ILE A 260 -0.30 -5.38 -3.16
CA ILE A 260 0.08 -6.77 -2.83
C ILE A 260 0.81 -6.80 -1.50
N ARG A 261 1.76 -5.86 -1.35
CA ARG A 261 2.81 -5.95 -0.34
C ARG A 261 3.26 -4.58 0.10
N CYS A 262 3.45 -4.42 1.40
CA CYS A 262 4.08 -3.26 2.01
C CYS A 262 5.38 -3.71 2.69
N SER A 263 6.46 -2.94 2.53
CA SER A 263 7.68 -3.14 3.33
C SER A 263 7.47 -2.61 4.75
N SER A 264 8.39 -2.98 5.64
CA SER A 264 8.59 -2.24 6.89
C SER A 264 8.95 -0.77 6.61
N VAL A 265 8.75 0.08 7.61
CA VAL A 265 9.14 1.49 7.55
C VAL A 265 10.66 1.58 7.60
N ILE A 266 11.24 2.25 6.61
CA ILE A 266 12.68 2.45 6.45
C ILE A 266 12.98 3.92 6.73
N PRO A 267 13.87 4.25 7.69
CA PRO A 267 14.26 5.63 7.94
C PRO A 267 15.20 6.16 6.83
N GLU A 268 14.86 7.30 6.23
CA GLU A 268 15.66 8.04 5.26
C GLU A 268 16.22 9.31 5.91
N LEU A 269 17.52 9.59 5.75
CA LEU A 269 18.20 10.73 6.37
C LEU A 269 17.80 12.05 5.68
N LYS A 270 17.19 13.00 6.41
CA LYS A 270 16.88 14.35 5.93
C LYS A 270 17.92 15.39 6.36
N GLU A 271 18.34 15.33 7.62
CA GLU A 271 19.34 16.25 8.21
C GLU A 271 20.47 15.46 8.86
N ALA A 272 21.70 15.73 8.43
CA ALA A 272 22.91 15.10 8.95
C ALA A 272 23.61 16.01 9.96
N VAL A 273 23.93 15.49 11.14
CA VAL A 273 24.71 16.21 12.16
C VAL A 273 26.07 15.55 12.32
N PHE A 274 27.13 16.34 12.17
CA PHE A 274 28.51 15.86 12.31
C PHE A 274 29.10 16.28 13.66
N ARG A 275 30.03 15.47 14.16
CA ARG A 275 30.81 15.73 15.37
C ARG A 275 32.30 15.64 15.07
N CYS A 276 33.03 16.66 15.54
CA CYS A 276 34.49 16.67 15.52
C CYS A 276 35.08 15.72 16.56
N LEU A 277 36.04 14.88 16.17
CA LEU A 277 36.76 13.98 17.08
C LEU A 277 37.77 14.71 17.97
N VAL A 278 38.35 15.82 17.51
CA VAL A 278 39.42 16.54 18.24
C VAL A 278 38.84 17.44 19.33
N CYS A 279 37.83 18.25 19.00
CA CYS A 279 37.27 19.25 19.92
C CYS A 279 35.85 18.94 20.40
N GLY A 280 35.22 17.86 19.92
CA GLY A 280 33.86 17.47 20.33
C GLY A 280 32.74 18.39 19.84
N PHE A 281 33.05 19.37 18.99
CA PHE A 281 32.06 20.32 18.45
C PHE A 281 31.08 19.62 17.50
N TYR A 282 29.80 19.97 17.60
CA TYR A 282 28.75 19.53 16.68
C TYR A 282 28.56 20.57 15.59
N SER A 283 28.52 20.14 14.33
CA SER A 283 28.16 21.02 13.22
C SER A 283 26.69 21.40 13.27
N GLU A 284 26.34 22.48 12.56
CA GLU A 284 24.95 22.73 12.20
C GLU A 284 24.40 21.56 11.35
N PRO A 285 23.07 21.33 11.37
CA PRO A 285 22.44 20.29 10.57
C PRO A 285 22.67 20.57 9.08
N VAL A 286 23.30 19.61 8.38
CA VAL A 286 23.50 19.66 6.93
C VAL A 286 22.33 18.94 6.27
N MET A 287 21.56 19.67 5.46
CA MET A 287 20.45 19.10 4.68
C MET A 287 20.99 18.14 3.62
N VAL A 288 20.31 17.00 3.43
CA VAL A 288 20.64 16.05 2.37
C VAL A 288 20.07 16.54 1.04
N ASP A 289 20.94 16.86 0.09
CA ASP A 289 20.53 17.25 -1.26
C ASP A 289 20.58 16.02 -2.20
N ARG A 290 19.42 15.66 -2.79
CA ARG A 290 19.28 14.57 -3.78
C ARG A 290 19.96 13.25 -3.38
N GLY A 291 19.87 12.89 -2.09
CA GLY A 291 20.44 11.65 -1.55
C GLY A 291 21.97 11.66 -1.40
N ARG A 292 22.61 12.83 -1.50
CA ARG A 292 24.04 13.01 -1.20
C ARG A 292 24.19 13.87 0.05
N VAL A 293 24.87 13.32 1.04
CA VAL A 293 25.29 14.07 2.22
C VAL A 293 26.67 14.64 1.94
N THR A 294 26.80 15.97 1.96
CA THR A 294 28.10 16.63 1.88
C THR A 294 28.71 16.71 3.26
N GLU A 295 29.78 15.95 3.49
CA GLU A 295 30.53 16.01 4.75
C GLU A 295 31.41 17.27 4.81
N PRO A 296 31.36 18.06 5.89
CA PRO A 296 32.28 19.17 6.08
C PRO A 296 33.70 18.64 6.35
N HIS A 297 34.62 18.94 5.44
CA HIS A 297 36.02 18.49 5.55
C HIS A 297 36.81 19.17 6.67
N ILE A 298 36.36 20.31 7.17
CA ILE A 298 37.07 21.12 8.18
C ILE A 298 36.11 21.41 9.33
N CYS A 299 36.62 21.36 10.55
CA CYS A 299 35.86 21.78 11.73
C CYS A 299 35.49 23.28 11.63
N GLN A 300 34.21 23.60 11.70
CA GLN A 300 33.69 24.99 11.71
C GLN A 300 34.10 25.78 12.98
N LYS A 301 34.62 25.12 14.02
CA LYS A 301 35.11 25.80 15.21
C LYS A 301 36.46 26.45 14.93
N GLU A 302 36.49 27.79 15.03
CA GLU A 302 37.68 28.64 14.78
C GLU A 302 38.95 28.17 15.52
N GLN A 303 38.81 27.64 16.73
CA GLN A 303 39.92 27.18 17.57
C GLN A 303 40.51 25.83 17.16
N CYS A 304 39.77 25.00 16.42
CA CYS A 304 40.17 23.62 16.12
C CYS A 304 40.66 23.47 14.70
N LYS A 305 39.88 23.94 13.71
CA LYS A 305 40.16 23.88 12.26
C LYS A 305 40.80 22.56 11.76
N ALA A 306 40.56 21.45 12.46
CA ALA A 306 41.14 20.16 12.13
C ALA A 306 40.49 19.59 10.87
N SER A 307 41.30 19.17 9.90
CA SER A 307 40.85 18.58 8.64
C SER A 307 40.46 17.11 8.82
N ASN A 308 39.46 16.66 8.06
CA ASN A 308 38.94 15.29 8.03
C ASN A 308 38.67 14.67 9.42
N SER A 309 38.25 15.52 10.37
CA SER A 309 38.01 15.13 11.76
C SER A 309 36.52 14.98 12.10
N MET A 310 35.64 15.15 11.12
CA MET A 310 34.20 15.06 11.28
C MET A 310 33.73 13.61 11.20
N THR A 311 32.72 13.29 11.99
CA THR A 311 32.07 11.98 12.01
C THR A 311 30.57 12.16 12.11
N LEU A 312 29.79 11.41 11.33
CA LEU A 312 28.34 11.49 11.35
C LEU A 312 27.79 10.92 12.68
N VAL A 313 26.97 11.68 13.38
CA VAL A 313 26.29 11.24 14.61
C VAL A 313 24.84 10.88 14.29
N HIS A 314 24.61 9.61 13.99
CA HIS A 314 23.28 9.07 13.64
C HIS A 314 22.19 9.45 14.66
N ASN A 315 22.44 9.36 15.97
CA ASN A 315 21.43 9.65 17.00
C ASN A 315 20.91 11.10 17.04
N ARG A 316 21.64 12.05 16.45
CA ARG A 316 21.21 13.46 16.36
C ARG A 316 20.74 13.87 14.97
N CYS A 317 20.82 12.95 14.02
CA CYS A 317 20.33 13.18 12.68
C CYS A 317 18.80 13.12 12.67
N ARG A 318 18.18 13.89 11.78
CA ARG A 318 16.74 13.80 11.54
C ARG A 318 16.46 12.82 10.41
N PHE A 319 15.63 11.84 10.71
CA PHE A 319 15.16 10.86 9.74
C PHE A 319 13.71 11.16 9.35
N ALA A 320 13.37 10.75 8.14
CA ALA A 320 12.03 10.72 7.60
C ALA A 320 11.62 9.28 7.33
N ASP A 321 10.33 9.01 7.46
CA ASP A 321 9.81 7.68 7.22
C ASP A 321 9.61 7.45 5.73
N LYS A 322 10.07 6.30 5.24
CA LYS A 322 9.91 5.86 3.87
C LYS A 322 9.42 4.43 3.84
N GLN A 323 8.47 4.14 2.98
CA GLN A 323 7.94 2.78 2.82
C GLN A 323 7.85 2.43 1.35
N ILE A 324 8.17 1.18 1.01
CA ILE A 324 8.10 0.67 -0.35
C ILE A 324 6.89 -0.26 -0.46
N ILE A 325 5.98 0.08 -1.35
CA ILE A 325 4.77 -0.68 -1.61
C ILE A 325 4.84 -1.28 -3.02
N LYS A 326 4.41 -2.53 -3.19
CA LYS A 326 4.20 -3.13 -4.51
C LYS A 326 2.73 -3.10 -4.87
N LEU A 327 2.43 -2.37 -5.92
CA LEU A 327 1.09 -2.24 -6.49
C LEU A 327 0.94 -3.22 -7.66
N GLN A 328 -0.20 -3.89 -7.73
CA GLN A 328 -0.65 -4.72 -8.84
C GLN A 328 -1.74 -4.01 -9.63
N GLU A 329 -1.80 -4.26 -10.92
CA GLU A 329 -2.95 -3.89 -11.74
C GLU A 329 -4.25 -4.53 -11.21
N THR A 330 -5.34 -3.77 -11.22
CA THR A 330 -6.65 -4.30 -10.83
C THR A 330 -7.09 -5.39 -11.80
N PRO A 331 -7.69 -6.50 -11.33
CA PRO A 331 -8.09 -7.62 -12.19
C PRO A 331 -9.08 -7.23 -13.28
N ASP A 332 -9.81 -6.13 -13.10
CA ASP A 332 -10.81 -5.62 -14.04
C ASP A 332 -10.18 -5.05 -15.34
N GLU A 333 -8.90 -4.64 -15.31
CA GLU A 333 -8.19 -4.02 -16.44
C GLU A 333 -7.22 -4.99 -17.14
N ILE A 334 -7.13 -6.24 -16.68
CA ILE A 334 -6.18 -7.21 -17.23
C ILE A 334 -6.74 -7.81 -18.54
N PRO A 335 -6.02 -7.72 -19.67
CA PRO A 335 -6.42 -8.38 -20.91
C PRO A 335 -6.34 -9.90 -20.75
N GLU A 336 -7.25 -10.63 -21.42
CA GLU A 336 -7.35 -12.09 -21.33
C GLU A 336 -6.01 -12.78 -21.65
N GLY A 337 -5.53 -13.60 -20.71
CA GLY A 337 -4.29 -14.37 -20.85
C GLY A 337 -2.99 -13.62 -20.53
N GLY A 338 -3.05 -12.35 -20.13
CA GLY A 338 -1.89 -11.58 -19.67
C GLY A 338 -1.52 -11.85 -18.21
N THR A 339 -0.22 -11.84 -17.89
CA THR A 339 0.23 -11.79 -16.49
C THR A 339 0.04 -10.39 -15.92
N PRO A 340 -0.40 -10.24 -14.66
CA PRO A 340 -0.55 -8.94 -14.03
C PRO A 340 0.82 -8.25 -13.88
N HIS A 341 0.88 -6.96 -14.22
CA HIS A 341 2.09 -6.17 -14.01
C HIS A 341 2.13 -5.62 -12.59
N THR A 342 3.33 -5.48 -12.06
CA THR A 342 3.57 -4.90 -10.72
C THR A 342 4.49 -3.70 -10.83
N VAL A 343 4.22 -2.67 -10.05
CA VAL A 343 5.03 -1.45 -9.98
C VAL A 343 5.36 -1.15 -8.52
N SER A 344 6.59 -0.74 -8.26
CA SER A 344 7.02 -0.28 -6.94
C SER A 344 6.65 1.19 -6.74
N VAL A 345 5.99 1.49 -5.63
CA VAL A 345 5.60 2.83 -5.20
C VAL A 345 6.36 3.16 -3.91
N LEU A 346 6.91 4.36 -3.81
CA LEU A 346 7.53 4.88 -2.60
C LEU A 346 6.54 5.80 -1.90
N MET A 347 6.31 5.55 -0.62
CA MET A 347 5.50 6.39 0.27
C MET A 347 6.44 7.14 1.22
N HIS A 348 6.10 8.39 1.50
CA HIS A 348 6.90 9.29 2.34
C HIS A 348 6.09 9.84 3.52
N ASP A 349 6.78 10.04 4.65
CA ASP A 349 6.29 10.68 5.88
C ASP A 349 4.89 10.15 6.29
N LYS A 350 3.85 10.99 6.25
CA LYS A 350 2.49 10.65 6.72
C LYS A 350 1.73 9.66 5.84
N LEU A 351 2.18 9.40 4.61
CA LEU A 351 1.56 8.42 3.72
C LEU A 351 2.03 6.99 4.02
N VAL A 352 3.01 6.84 4.90
CA VAL A 352 3.47 5.55 5.39
C VAL A 352 2.35 4.84 6.16
N ASP A 353 2.19 3.55 5.90
CA ASP A 353 1.16 2.66 6.47
C ASP A 353 -0.30 3.04 6.15
N ALA A 354 -0.52 4.02 5.25
CA ALA A 354 -1.86 4.40 4.81
C ALA A 354 -2.57 3.28 4.01
N GLY A 355 -1.80 2.44 3.32
CA GLY A 355 -2.29 1.33 2.50
C GLY A 355 -1.97 -0.03 3.09
N LYS A 356 -3.01 -0.85 3.31
CA LYS A 356 -2.84 -2.24 3.77
C LYS A 356 -2.80 -3.20 2.56
N PRO A 357 -2.09 -4.33 2.66
CA PRO A 357 -2.16 -5.38 1.65
C PRO A 357 -3.62 -5.81 1.36
N GLY A 358 -3.98 -5.92 0.08
CA GLY A 358 -5.33 -6.22 -0.40
C GLY A 358 -6.22 -5.00 -0.66
N ASP A 359 -5.83 -3.81 -0.22
CA ASP A 359 -6.61 -2.60 -0.48
C ASP A 359 -6.51 -2.18 -1.95
N ARG A 360 -7.65 -1.76 -2.51
CA ARG A 360 -7.74 -1.15 -3.84
C ARG A 360 -7.54 0.35 -3.71
N VAL A 361 -6.49 0.86 -4.34
CA VAL A 361 -6.07 2.24 -4.18
C VAL A 361 -5.84 2.89 -5.54
N GLU A 362 -6.18 4.18 -5.59
CA GLU A 362 -5.81 5.09 -6.66
C GLU A 362 -4.67 5.95 -6.12
N ILE A 363 -3.48 5.76 -6.67
CA ILE A 363 -2.26 6.47 -6.28
C ILE A 363 -2.01 7.56 -7.31
N THR A 364 -1.84 8.78 -6.81
CA THR A 364 -1.36 9.91 -7.60
C THR A 364 0.09 10.16 -7.22
N GLY A 365 0.98 10.21 -8.20
CA GLY A 365 2.41 10.28 -7.96
C GLY A 365 3.22 10.68 -9.18
N ILE A 366 4.52 10.82 -9.00
CA ILE A 366 5.46 11.18 -10.06
C ILE A 366 6.18 9.93 -10.53
N TYR A 367 6.17 9.66 -11.83
CA TYR A 367 6.86 8.51 -12.37
C TYR A 367 8.36 8.79 -12.50
N ARG A 368 9.20 8.04 -11.78
CA ARG A 368 10.65 8.25 -11.72
C ARG A 368 11.41 7.04 -12.22
N ALA A 369 12.59 7.31 -12.80
CA ALA A 369 13.54 6.29 -13.21
C ALA A 369 14.85 6.45 -12.42
N MET A 370 15.33 5.37 -11.81
CA MET A 370 16.62 5.33 -11.10
C MET A 370 17.55 4.32 -11.76
N SER A 371 18.81 4.75 -11.90
CA SER A 371 19.84 3.94 -12.51
C SER A 371 20.35 2.87 -11.53
N ILE A 372 20.50 1.64 -12.00
CA ILE A 372 21.01 0.52 -11.18
C ILE A 372 22.51 0.34 -11.44
N ARG A 373 23.32 0.20 -10.39
CA ARG A 373 24.75 -0.15 -10.53
C ARG A 373 24.92 -1.62 -10.92
N ILE A 374 25.95 -1.94 -11.71
CA ILE A 374 26.21 -3.32 -12.15
C ILE A 374 26.59 -4.24 -10.97
N GLY A 375 27.33 -3.69 -10.01
CA GLY A 375 27.63 -4.34 -8.74
C GLY A 375 27.83 -3.32 -7.63
N PRO A 376 27.83 -3.74 -6.36
CA PRO A 376 27.91 -2.82 -5.21
C PRO A 376 29.24 -2.05 -5.14
N SER A 377 30.34 -2.64 -5.62
CA SER A 377 31.68 -2.04 -5.58
C SER A 377 32.02 -1.21 -6.83
N GLN A 378 31.38 -1.48 -7.97
CA GLN A 378 31.69 -0.83 -9.24
C GLN A 378 30.84 0.42 -9.44
N ARG A 379 31.46 1.51 -9.91
CA ARG A 379 30.76 2.77 -10.24
C ARG A 379 30.01 2.71 -11.57
N THR A 380 30.22 1.67 -12.37
CA THR A 380 29.55 1.49 -13.66
C THR A 380 28.07 1.22 -13.48
N VAL A 381 27.26 1.88 -14.30
CA VAL A 381 25.81 1.90 -14.21
C VAL A 381 25.22 1.11 -15.38
N LYS A 382 24.12 0.39 -15.15
CA LYS A 382 23.37 -0.30 -16.20
C LYS A 382 22.61 0.72 -17.05
N SER A 383 22.50 0.44 -18.35
CA SER A 383 21.65 1.22 -19.26
C SER A 383 20.16 1.05 -18.99
N ILE A 384 19.75 -0.03 -18.33
CA ILE A 384 18.37 -0.29 -17.95
C ILE A 384 18.11 0.38 -16.60
N PHE A 385 17.21 1.36 -16.61
CA PHE A 385 16.76 2.07 -15.42
C PHE A 385 15.63 1.30 -14.75
N LYS A 386 15.64 1.26 -13.42
CA LYS A 386 14.51 0.79 -12.62
C LYS A 386 13.51 1.91 -12.48
N THR A 387 12.26 1.66 -12.79
CA THR A 387 11.19 2.64 -12.65
C THR A 387 10.43 2.43 -11.35
N TYR A 388 10.03 3.51 -10.70
CA TYR A 388 9.17 3.51 -9.53
C TYR A 388 8.30 4.76 -9.54
N ILE A 389 7.24 4.77 -8.74
CA ILE A 389 6.38 5.93 -8.57
C ILE A 389 6.63 6.52 -7.20
N ASP A 390 6.84 7.83 -7.17
CA ASP A 390 6.95 8.62 -5.96
C ASP A 390 5.53 9.10 -5.58
N CYS A 391 4.96 8.60 -4.49
CA CYS A 391 3.57 8.84 -4.15
C CYS A 391 3.38 10.24 -3.53
N LEU A 392 2.46 11.01 -4.11
CA LEU A 392 2.01 12.30 -3.58
C LEU A 392 0.73 12.15 -2.75
N HIS A 393 -0.18 11.31 -3.22
CA HIS A 393 -1.45 11.07 -2.55
C HIS A 393 -1.98 9.66 -2.84
N ILE A 394 -2.60 9.06 -1.84
CA ILE A 394 -3.27 7.76 -1.92
C ILE A 394 -4.75 7.90 -1.59
N LYS A 395 -5.59 7.47 -2.52
CA LYS A 395 -7.05 7.45 -2.35
C LYS A 395 -7.54 6.01 -2.37
N LYS A 396 -8.18 5.57 -1.29
CA LYS A 396 -8.81 4.25 -1.26
C LYS A 396 -10.02 4.25 -2.18
N THR A 397 -10.00 3.35 -3.16
CA THR A 397 -11.06 3.26 -4.18
C THR A 397 -11.98 2.10 -3.83
N ASP A 398 -12.91 2.37 -2.91
CA ASP A 398 -14.01 1.45 -2.59
C ASP A 398 -15.34 1.85 -3.28
N LYS A 399 -15.31 2.88 -4.14
CA LYS A 399 -16.51 3.54 -4.70
C LYS A 399 -17.39 2.66 -5.59
N SER A 400 -16.89 1.55 -6.13
CA SER A 400 -17.65 0.70 -7.07
C SER A 400 -18.30 -0.53 -6.43
N ARG A 401 -18.09 -0.74 -5.13
CA ARG A 401 -18.53 -1.95 -4.43
C ARG A 401 -19.08 -1.58 -3.05
N LEU A 402 -19.83 -2.48 -2.40
CA LEU A 402 -20.48 -2.17 -1.11
C LEU A 402 -19.45 -1.58 -0.12
N HIS A 403 -19.73 -0.40 0.44
CA HIS A 403 -18.83 0.25 1.39
C HIS A 403 -18.74 -0.60 2.67
N ILE A 404 -17.55 -1.10 2.97
CA ILE A 404 -17.23 -1.65 4.29
C ILE A 404 -16.55 -0.52 5.05
N GLU A 405 -17.29 0.18 5.91
CA GLU A 405 -16.66 1.06 6.89
C GLU A 405 -16.23 0.23 8.09
N ASP A 406 -14.93 0.22 8.37
CA ASP A 406 -14.40 -0.31 9.62
C ASP A 406 -14.87 0.58 10.77
N SER A 407 -15.81 0.09 11.58
CA SER A 407 -16.34 0.79 12.77
C SER A 407 -15.29 1.08 13.87
N MET A 408 -14.01 0.77 13.63
CA MET A 408 -12.89 1.09 14.53
C MET A 408 -12.03 2.27 14.05
N ASP A 409 -12.16 2.70 12.79
CA ASP A 409 -11.43 3.88 12.27
C ASP A 409 -12.26 5.18 12.37
N THR A 410 -13.50 5.09 12.87
CA THR A 410 -14.43 6.22 13.03
C THR A 410 -14.15 7.12 14.23
N ASP A 411 -13.25 6.75 15.15
CA ASP A 411 -12.95 7.59 16.31
C ASP A 411 -11.87 8.66 16.04
N ASN A 412 -11.03 8.50 15.00
CA ASN A 412 -9.96 9.47 14.69
C ASN A 412 -10.16 10.28 13.40
N THR A 413 -11.24 10.01 12.64
CA THR A 413 -11.56 10.71 11.37
C THR A 413 -12.82 11.57 11.47
N ASN A 414 -13.21 12.00 12.67
CA ASN A 414 -14.33 12.93 12.86
C ASN A 414 -14.02 14.40 12.50
N ALA A 415 -12.82 14.71 11.97
CA ALA A 415 -12.45 16.07 11.56
C ALA A 415 -12.70 16.38 10.06
N SER A 416 -13.04 15.39 9.24
CA SER A 416 -13.25 15.55 7.78
C SER A 416 -14.69 15.26 7.31
N LYS A 417 -15.65 15.13 8.22
CA LYS A 417 -17.09 14.93 7.90
C LYS A 417 -17.87 16.24 7.94
N SER A 418 -17.74 17.09 6.94
CA SER A 418 -18.63 18.28 6.86
C SER A 418 -18.95 18.78 5.46
N SER A 419 -18.35 18.20 4.42
CA SER A 419 -18.71 18.48 3.03
C SER A 419 -19.45 17.32 2.34
N GLU A 420 -19.51 16.13 2.94
CA GLU A 420 -20.21 14.96 2.38
C GLU A 420 -21.62 14.73 2.99
N ASP A 421 -21.98 15.43 4.06
CA ASP A 421 -23.24 15.21 4.80
C ASP A 421 -24.49 15.48 3.94
N GLY A 422 -24.39 16.37 2.97
CA GLY A 422 -25.48 16.74 2.08
C GLY A 422 -25.91 15.63 1.11
N HIS A 423 -24.97 14.83 0.59
CA HIS A 423 -25.28 13.71 -0.30
C HIS A 423 -25.59 12.42 0.46
N VAL A 424 -25.02 12.27 1.66
CA VAL A 424 -25.29 11.13 2.54
C VAL A 424 -26.71 11.22 3.08
N THR A 425 -27.20 12.41 3.48
CA THR A 425 -28.58 12.61 3.94
C THR A 425 -29.62 12.28 2.88
N ASP A 426 -29.47 12.80 1.65
CA ASP A 426 -30.38 12.48 0.53
C ASP A 426 -30.41 10.98 0.19
N LYS A 427 -29.25 10.30 0.25
CA LYS A 427 -29.16 8.85 0.04
C LYS A 427 -29.82 8.08 1.19
N ILE A 428 -29.61 8.50 2.42
CA ILE A 428 -30.23 7.90 3.61
C ILE A 428 -31.76 8.01 3.52
N ASP A 429 -32.28 9.15 3.07
CA ASP A 429 -33.73 9.34 2.97
C ASP A 429 -34.33 8.46 1.87
N LYS A 430 -33.66 8.33 0.72
CA LYS A 430 -34.03 7.33 -0.31
C LYS A 430 -33.99 5.90 0.22
N LEU A 431 -32.98 5.54 1.03
CA LEU A 431 -32.89 4.21 1.65
C LEU A 431 -34.04 3.97 2.64
N LYS A 432 -34.42 4.98 3.43
CA LYS A 432 -35.57 4.92 4.34
C LYS A 432 -36.91 4.84 3.60
N GLU A 433 -37.02 5.47 2.43
CA GLU A 433 -38.19 5.33 1.57
C GLU A 433 -38.30 3.91 1.02
N LEU A 434 -37.18 3.33 0.56
CA LEU A 434 -37.14 1.96 0.06
C LEU A 434 -37.42 0.93 1.16
N SER A 435 -36.95 1.14 2.39
CA SER A 435 -37.17 0.21 3.50
C SER A 435 -38.62 0.13 3.96
N LYS A 436 -39.44 1.16 3.68
CA LYS A 436 -40.88 1.17 3.97
C LYS A 436 -41.71 0.30 3.02
N LEU A 437 -41.15 -0.07 1.87
CA LEU A 437 -41.85 -0.88 0.88
C LEU A 437 -41.96 -2.34 1.37
N PRO A 438 -43.14 -2.97 1.36
CA PRO A 438 -43.32 -4.35 1.82
C PRO A 438 -42.68 -5.38 0.89
N ASP A 439 -42.47 -5.04 -0.39
CA ASP A 439 -41.89 -5.91 -1.43
C ASP A 439 -40.36 -5.74 -1.57
N ILE A 440 -39.70 -5.11 -0.59
CA ILE A 440 -38.26 -4.81 -0.68
C ILE A 440 -37.41 -6.07 -0.80
N TYR A 441 -37.78 -7.14 -0.10
CA TYR A 441 -37.05 -8.39 -0.08
C TYR A 441 -37.01 -9.03 -1.47
N ASP A 442 -38.17 -9.23 -2.09
CA ASP A 442 -38.26 -9.86 -3.42
C ASP A 442 -37.70 -8.94 -4.52
N ARG A 443 -37.86 -7.62 -4.38
CA ARG A 443 -37.27 -6.66 -5.32
C ARG A 443 -35.75 -6.70 -5.30
N LEU A 444 -35.12 -6.78 -4.13
CA LEU A 444 -33.67 -6.93 -4.00
C LEU A 444 -33.20 -8.29 -4.53
N THR A 445 -33.92 -9.37 -4.22
CA THR A 445 -33.64 -10.72 -4.73
C THR A 445 -33.65 -10.76 -6.26
N ARG A 446 -34.67 -10.17 -6.90
CA ARG A 446 -34.77 -10.10 -8.37
C ARG A 446 -33.66 -9.23 -8.98
N SER A 447 -33.25 -8.17 -8.29
CA SER A 447 -32.16 -7.29 -8.74
C SER A 447 -30.77 -7.91 -8.60
N LEU A 448 -30.59 -8.92 -7.74
CA LEU A 448 -29.29 -9.52 -7.46
C LEU A 448 -28.73 -10.31 -8.64
N ALA A 449 -29.55 -11.02 -9.42
CA ALA A 449 -29.10 -11.68 -10.64
C ALA A 449 -30.25 -11.73 -11.65
N PRO A 450 -30.40 -10.69 -12.50
CA PRO A 450 -31.53 -10.60 -13.43
C PRO A 450 -31.46 -11.62 -14.57
N ASN A 451 -30.25 -12.10 -14.91
CA ASN A 451 -30.03 -13.03 -16.02
C ASN A 451 -30.34 -14.49 -15.67
N ILE A 452 -30.61 -14.81 -14.41
CA ILE A 452 -30.84 -16.18 -13.92
C ILE A 452 -32.31 -16.31 -13.54
N TRP A 453 -33.00 -17.32 -14.04
CA TRP A 453 -34.42 -17.56 -13.82
C TRP A 453 -34.67 -18.53 -12.64
N GLU A 454 -35.84 -18.43 -12.01
CA GLU A 454 -36.45 -19.34 -11.01
C GLU A 454 -35.72 -19.66 -9.68
N LEU A 455 -34.42 -19.39 -9.54
CA LEU A 455 -33.65 -19.66 -8.31
C LEU A 455 -33.80 -18.56 -7.23
N ASP A 456 -35.04 -18.19 -6.90
CA ASP A 456 -35.30 -17.05 -6.01
C ASP A 456 -34.90 -17.34 -4.56
N ASP A 457 -35.08 -18.56 -4.06
CA ASP A 457 -34.67 -18.94 -2.70
C ASP A 457 -33.15 -18.97 -2.53
N VAL A 458 -32.41 -19.39 -3.58
CA VAL A 458 -30.95 -19.34 -3.58
C VAL A 458 -30.49 -17.88 -3.57
N LYS A 459 -31.08 -17.02 -4.40
CA LYS A 459 -30.77 -15.58 -4.43
C LYS A 459 -31.09 -14.89 -3.11
N ARG A 460 -32.17 -15.29 -2.42
CA ARG A 460 -32.52 -14.84 -1.07
C ARG A 460 -31.43 -15.21 -0.06
N GLY A 461 -30.92 -16.43 -0.09
CA GLY A 461 -29.78 -16.85 0.72
C GLY A 461 -28.52 -16.02 0.44
N LEU A 462 -28.18 -15.84 -0.84
CA LEU A 462 -27.04 -15.01 -1.26
C LEU A 462 -27.18 -13.54 -0.83
N LEU A 463 -28.41 -12.99 -0.88
CA LEU A 463 -28.69 -11.64 -0.40
C LEU A 463 -28.42 -11.52 1.10
N CYS A 464 -28.88 -12.49 1.90
CA CYS A 464 -28.58 -12.53 3.33
C CYS A 464 -27.07 -12.64 3.60
N GLN A 465 -26.32 -13.37 2.76
CA GLN A 465 -24.87 -13.47 2.87
C GLN A 465 -24.17 -12.13 2.60
N LEU A 466 -24.66 -11.33 1.64
CA LEU A 466 -24.08 -10.02 1.33
C LEU A 466 -24.31 -8.99 2.45
N PHE A 467 -25.46 -9.03 3.11
CA PHE A 467 -25.71 -8.18 4.28
C PHE A 467 -24.95 -8.68 5.52
N GLY A 468 -24.74 -9.99 5.64
CA GLY A 468 -24.10 -10.62 6.78
C GLY A 468 -24.95 -10.53 8.06
N GLY A 469 -24.53 -11.24 9.10
CA GLY A 469 -25.09 -11.11 10.44
C GLY A 469 -24.32 -10.09 11.28
N ASN A 470 -24.99 -9.54 12.30
CA ASN A 470 -24.31 -8.67 13.26
C ASN A 470 -23.39 -9.50 14.16
N ALA A 471 -22.10 -9.14 14.23
CA ALA A 471 -21.15 -9.77 15.13
C ALA A 471 -21.43 -9.33 16.57
N LEU A 472 -22.00 -10.23 17.37
CA LEU A 472 -22.28 -9.97 18.78
C LEU A 472 -20.99 -10.11 19.59
N ARG A 473 -20.57 -9.01 20.20
CA ARG A 473 -19.53 -8.99 21.23
C ARG A 473 -20.18 -9.00 22.59
N LEU A 474 -19.96 -10.07 23.37
CA LEU A 474 -20.45 -10.09 24.73
C LEU A 474 -19.53 -9.24 25.62
N PRO A 475 -20.08 -8.63 26.69
CA PRO A 475 -19.27 -7.93 27.69
C PRO A 475 -18.28 -8.86 28.41
N SER A 476 -18.43 -10.19 28.30
CA SER A 476 -17.47 -11.19 28.79
C SER A 476 -16.24 -11.39 27.90
N GLY A 477 -16.15 -10.71 26.75
CA GLY A 477 -15.02 -10.80 25.82
C GLY A 477 -15.12 -11.94 24.78
N ALA A 478 -16.19 -12.72 24.80
CA ALA A 478 -16.48 -13.71 23.76
C ALA A 478 -17.05 -13.01 22.51
N ASN A 479 -16.48 -13.29 21.34
CA ASN A 479 -16.97 -12.82 20.06
C ASN A 479 -17.71 -13.96 19.37
N PHE A 480 -18.98 -13.74 19.01
CA PHE A 480 -19.72 -14.65 18.16
C PHE A 480 -19.63 -14.21 16.70
N ARG A 481 -19.45 -15.20 15.84
CA ARG A 481 -19.37 -15.01 14.40
C ARG A 481 -20.74 -14.59 13.84
N GLY A 482 -20.75 -13.50 13.06
CA GLY A 482 -21.93 -13.04 12.31
C GLY A 482 -21.95 -13.46 10.83
N ASP A 483 -20.81 -13.89 10.28
CA ASP A 483 -20.68 -14.20 8.86
C ASP A 483 -21.37 -15.51 8.48
N ILE A 484 -22.07 -15.53 7.34
CA ILE A 484 -22.83 -16.70 6.87
C ILE A 484 -22.02 -17.43 5.80
N ASN A 485 -21.78 -18.73 6.01
CA ASN A 485 -21.23 -19.61 4.98
C ASN A 485 -22.35 -20.36 4.25
N ILE A 486 -22.31 -20.33 2.93
CA ILE A 486 -23.29 -20.99 2.07
C ILE A 486 -22.57 -22.00 1.16
N LEU A 487 -23.10 -23.22 1.11
CA LEU A 487 -22.70 -24.26 0.16
C LEU A 487 -23.84 -24.52 -0.84
N LEU A 488 -23.57 -24.29 -2.11
CA LEU A 488 -24.48 -24.61 -3.21
C LEU A 488 -24.12 -25.98 -3.78
N VAL A 489 -25.07 -26.92 -3.75
CA VAL A 489 -24.87 -28.29 -4.24
C VAL A 489 -25.91 -28.59 -5.30
N GLY A 490 -25.55 -29.29 -6.36
CA GLY A 490 -26.53 -29.73 -7.35
C GLY A 490 -25.88 -30.28 -8.60
N ASP A 491 -26.67 -30.54 -9.61
CA ASP A 491 -26.18 -31.12 -10.87
C ASP A 491 -25.37 -30.08 -11.69
N PRO A 492 -24.43 -30.51 -12.55
CA PRO A 492 -23.75 -29.61 -13.46
C PRO A 492 -24.75 -28.98 -14.44
N GLY A 493 -24.54 -27.71 -14.79
CA GLY A 493 -25.41 -26.96 -15.70
C GLY A 493 -26.48 -26.09 -15.03
N THR A 494 -26.59 -26.10 -13.70
CA THR A 494 -27.56 -25.31 -12.90
C THR A 494 -27.12 -23.87 -12.61
N SER A 495 -26.40 -23.21 -13.53
CA SER A 495 -25.91 -21.81 -13.39
C SER A 495 -25.13 -21.45 -12.10
N LYS A 496 -24.69 -22.43 -11.28
CA LYS A 496 -24.04 -22.17 -9.98
C LYS A 496 -22.74 -21.36 -10.10
N SER A 497 -21.84 -21.75 -11.01
CA SER A 497 -20.61 -21.00 -11.26
C SER A 497 -20.88 -19.58 -11.76
N GLN A 498 -21.99 -19.37 -12.48
CA GLN A 498 -22.41 -18.04 -12.92
C GLN A 498 -22.89 -17.18 -11.75
N LEU A 499 -23.61 -17.75 -10.77
CA LEU A 499 -23.97 -17.08 -9.52
C LEU A 499 -22.72 -16.67 -8.73
N LEU A 500 -21.74 -17.57 -8.58
CA LEU A 500 -20.46 -17.26 -7.92
C LEU A 500 -19.74 -16.08 -8.59
N GLN A 501 -19.64 -16.09 -9.91
CA GLN A 501 -19.00 -15.00 -10.66
C GLN A 501 -19.72 -13.67 -10.47
N TYR A 502 -21.06 -13.69 -10.36
CA TYR A 502 -21.84 -12.49 -10.11
C TYR A 502 -21.60 -11.96 -8.69
N MET A 503 -21.59 -12.84 -7.68
CA MET A 503 -21.26 -12.50 -6.29
C MET A 503 -19.84 -11.96 -6.13
N HIS A 504 -18.88 -12.56 -6.82
CA HIS A 504 -17.51 -12.06 -6.89
C HIS A 504 -17.46 -10.63 -7.43
N LYS A 505 -18.21 -10.30 -8.49
CA LYS A 505 -18.25 -8.95 -9.07
C LYS A 505 -18.91 -7.95 -8.12
N LEU A 506 -20.01 -8.35 -7.48
CA LEU A 506 -20.79 -7.50 -6.58
C LEU A 506 -20.09 -7.19 -5.25
N SER A 507 -19.39 -8.16 -4.67
CA SER A 507 -18.72 -8.01 -3.36
C SER A 507 -17.46 -7.14 -3.44
N PRO A 508 -17.25 -6.17 -2.53
CA PRO A 508 -16.09 -5.27 -2.50
C PRO A 508 -14.75 -5.97 -2.41
N ARG A 509 -14.68 -6.98 -1.57
CA ARG A 509 -13.50 -7.83 -1.37
C ARG A 509 -13.80 -9.26 -1.83
N GLY A 510 -14.55 -9.36 -2.93
CA GLY A 510 -14.87 -10.61 -3.60
C GLY A 510 -13.62 -11.19 -4.27
N ILE A 511 -13.27 -12.44 -3.94
CA ILE A 511 -12.21 -13.20 -4.62
C ILE A 511 -12.80 -14.49 -5.16
N TYR A 512 -12.52 -14.79 -6.43
CA TYR A 512 -12.95 -16.02 -7.09
C TYR A 512 -11.78 -17.00 -7.21
N THR A 513 -12.01 -18.23 -6.76
CA THR A 513 -11.02 -19.30 -6.79
C THR A 513 -11.66 -20.61 -7.22
N SER A 514 -10.88 -21.46 -7.90
CA SER A 514 -11.31 -22.82 -8.27
C SER A 514 -10.65 -23.84 -7.36
N GLY A 515 -11.39 -24.83 -6.87
CA GLY A 515 -10.94 -25.85 -5.92
C GLY A 515 -9.75 -26.67 -6.42
N ARG A 516 -9.65 -26.91 -7.74
CA ARG A 516 -8.48 -27.57 -8.34
C ARG A 516 -7.23 -26.69 -8.40
N GLY A 517 -7.42 -25.40 -8.70
CA GLY A 517 -6.32 -24.43 -8.79
C GLY A 517 -5.87 -23.88 -7.43
N SER A 518 -6.67 -24.12 -6.39
CA SER A 518 -6.45 -23.58 -5.04
C SER A 518 -5.69 -24.56 -4.17
N SER A 519 -4.38 -24.36 -4.07
CA SER A 519 -3.59 -25.04 -3.04
C SER A 519 -3.83 -24.39 -1.67
N ALA A 520 -3.57 -25.14 -0.59
CA ALA A 520 -3.64 -24.61 0.78
C ALA A 520 -2.81 -23.32 0.96
N VAL A 521 -1.67 -23.25 0.26
CA VAL A 521 -0.74 -22.11 0.25
C VAL A 521 -1.33 -20.90 -0.48
N GLY A 522 -2.04 -21.12 -1.59
CA GLY A 522 -2.72 -20.06 -2.34
C GLY A 522 -3.97 -19.50 -1.64
N LEU A 523 -4.65 -20.33 -0.82
CA LEU A 523 -5.80 -19.88 -0.04
C LEU A 523 -5.41 -19.10 1.22
N THR A 524 -4.33 -19.49 1.90
CA THR A 524 -3.96 -18.96 3.23
C THR A 524 -2.99 -17.80 3.14
N ALA A 525 -1.69 -18.08 3.23
CA ALA A 525 -0.61 -17.16 2.98
C ALA A 525 0.67 -17.95 2.72
N TYR A 526 1.63 -17.35 2.04
CA TYR A 526 2.92 -17.97 1.77
C TYR A 526 4.06 -17.03 2.11
N VAL A 527 5.21 -17.62 2.43
CA VAL A 527 6.39 -16.84 2.79
C VAL A 527 7.27 -16.70 1.54
N ALA A 528 7.48 -15.47 1.10
CA ALA A 528 8.39 -15.12 0.02
C ALA A 528 9.60 -14.35 0.59
N LYS A 529 10.74 -14.36 -0.11
CA LYS A 529 11.88 -13.49 0.22
C LYS A 529 11.85 -12.28 -0.69
N ASP A 530 11.92 -11.09 -0.11
CA ASP A 530 12.03 -9.86 -0.91
C ASP A 530 13.41 -9.80 -1.58
N PRO A 531 13.50 -9.68 -2.91
CA PRO A 531 14.78 -9.46 -3.58
C PRO A 531 15.44 -8.12 -3.22
N GLU A 532 14.69 -7.13 -2.73
CA GLU A 532 15.24 -5.80 -2.42
C GLU A 532 15.81 -5.71 -1.00
N THR A 533 15.05 -6.13 0.01
CA THR A 533 15.50 -6.11 1.41
C THR A 533 16.20 -7.40 1.84
N GLY A 534 15.97 -8.51 1.14
CA GLY A 534 16.42 -9.84 1.55
C GLY A 534 15.61 -10.44 2.71
N GLU A 535 14.60 -9.73 3.21
CA GLU A 535 13.77 -10.16 4.32
C GLU A 535 12.70 -11.17 3.86
N THR A 536 12.37 -12.12 4.73
CA THR A 536 11.22 -13.02 4.51
C THR A 536 9.94 -12.27 4.83
N VAL A 537 9.11 -12.07 3.82
CA VAL A 537 7.81 -11.40 3.89
C VAL A 537 6.68 -12.43 3.75
N LEU A 538 5.59 -12.19 4.45
CA LEU A 538 4.38 -13.00 4.35
C LEU A 538 3.47 -12.39 3.29
N GLU A 539 3.19 -13.14 2.22
CA GLU A 539 2.27 -12.74 1.16
C GLU A 539 0.90 -13.37 1.44
N SER A 540 -0.13 -12.53 1.45
CA SER A 540 -1.50 -12.93 1.79
C SER A 540 -2.09 -13.77 0.65
N GLY A 541 -2.73 -14.89 1.01
CA GLY A 541 -3.49 -15.72 0.09
C GLY A 541 -4.93 -15.22 -0.09
N ALA A 542 -5.69 -15.94 -0.90
CA ALA A 542 -7.04 -15.55 -1.31
C ALA A 542 -7.97 -15.25 -0.13
N LEU A 543 -7.97 -16.08 0.92
CA LEU A 543 -8.87 -15.90 2.07
C LEU A 543 -8.53 -14.62 2.85
N VAL A 544 -7.25 -14.40 3.15
CA VAL A 544 -6.81 -13.23 3.92
C VAL A 544 -7.08 -11.94 3.15
N LEU A 545 -6.89 -11.95 1.83
CA LEU A 545 -7.22 -10.81 0.97
C LEU A 545 -8.73 -10.49 0.98
N SER A 546 -9.58 -11.51 1.08
CA SER A 546 -11.03 -11.36 1.17
C SER A 546 -11.58 -11.04 2.56
N ASP A 547 -10.75 -10.62 3.55
CA ASP A 547 -11.23 -10.20 4.90
C ASP A 547 -12.42 -9.22 4.78
N LYS A 548 -13.49 -9.48 5.55
CA LYS A 548 -14.80 -8.79 5.52
C LYS A 548 -15.58 -8.85 4.19
N GLY A 549 -15.10 -9.61 3.21
CA GLY A 549 -15.74 -9.84 1.93
C GLY A 549 -16.31 -11.25 1.78
N VAL A 550 -16.49 -11.65 0.52
CA VAL A 550 -16.96 -12.98 0.14
C VAL A 550 -15.88 -13.71 -0.64
N CYS A 551 -15.46 -14.88 -0.16
CA CYS A 551 -14.59 -15.78 -0.91
C CYS A 551 -15.44 -16.79 -1.68
N CYS A 552 -15.41 -16.69 -3.01
CA CYS A 552 -16.14 -17.58 -3.91
C CYS A 552 -15.23 -18.75 -4.31
N ILE A 553 -15.64 -19.98 -4.01
CA ILE A 553 -14.90 -21.21 -4.32
C ILE A 553 -15.75 -22.10 -5.22
N ASP A 554 -15.31 -22.32 -6.45
CA ASP A 554 -15.93 -23.30 -7.36
C ASP A 554 -15.26 -24.68 -7.25
N GLU A 555 -15.95 -25.75 -7.66
CA GLU A 555 -15.45 -27.14 -7.58
C GLU A 555 -14.88 -27.53 -6.21
N PHE A 556 -15.62 -27.23 -5.14
CA PHE A 556 -15.20 -27.52 -3.76
C PHE A 556 -14.95 -29.02 -3.51
N ASP A 557 -15.64 -29.90 -4.24
CA ASP A 557 -15.48 -31.35 -4.19
C ASP A 557 -14.11 -31.82 -4.74
N LYS A 558 -13.44 -31.01 -5.57
CA LYS A 558 -12.12 -31.32 -6.16
C LYS A 558 -10.94 -30.75 -5.38
N MET A 559 -11.19 -30.10 -4.25
CA MET A 559 -10.15 -29.52 -3.42
C MET A 559 -9.32 -30.59 -2.69
N SER A 560 -8.02 -30.35 -2.52
CA SER A 560 -7.14 -31.22 -1.71
C SER A 560 -7.50 -31.20 -0.22
N ASP A 561 -7.28 -32.30 0.49
CA ASP A 561 -7.62 -32.40 1.91
C ASP A 561 -6.86 -31.42 2.81
N ASN A 562 -5.61 -31.09 2.46
CA ASN A 562 -4.82 -30.07 3.16
C ASN A 562 -5.43 -28.66 3.03
N ALA A 563 -6.06 -28.35 1.89
CA ALA A 563 -6.74 -27.07 1.72
C ALA A 563 -8.06 -27.04 2.50
N ARG A 564 -8.77 -28.17 2.55
CA ARG A 564 -9.98 -28.34 3.36
C ARG A 564 -9.70 -28.18 4.86
N SER A 565 -8.60 -28.72 5.37
CA SER A 565 -8.22 -28.56 6.79
C SER A 565 -7.98 -27.09 7.17
N MET A 566 -7.37 -26.30 6.29
CA MET A 566 -7.19 -24.86 6.53
C MET A 566 -8.52 -24.10 6.47
N LEU A 567 -9.44 -24.49 5.58
CA LEU A 567 -10.76 -23.89 5.52
C LEU A 567 -11.58 -24.13 6.79
N HIS A 568 -11.44 -25.30 7.43
CA HIS A 568 -12.05 -25.53 8.74
C HIS A 568 -11.62 -24.51 9.78
N GLU A 569 -10.32 -24.23 9.86
CA GLU A 569 -9.78 -23.24 10.81
C GLU A 569 -10.36 -21.86 10.54
N VAL A 570 -10.38 -21.43 9.27
CA VAL A 570 -10.91 -20.12 8.86
C VAL A 570 -12.41 -20.01 9.08
N MET A 571 -13.18 -21.05 8.75
CA MET A 571 -14.62 -21.03 8.91
C MET A 571 -15.03 -21.05 10.39
N GLU A 572 -14.29 -21.74 11.24
CA GLU A 572 -14.62 -21.84 12.66
C GLU A 572 -14.10 -20.63 13.47
N GLN A 573 -12.82 -20.28 13.29
CA GLN A 573 -12.14 -19.28 14.12
C GLN A 573 -12.02 -17.91 13.45
N GLN A 574 -12.27 -17.81 12.13
CA GLN A 574 -12.07 -16.59 11.33
C GLN A 574 -10.63 -16.06 11.36
N THR A 575 -9.68 -16.96 11.62
CA THR A 575 -8.25 -16.68 11.69
C THR A 575 -7.46 -17.79 11.01
N VAL A 576 -6.30 -17.46 10.47
CA VAL A 576 -5.33 -18.40 9.91
C VAL A 576 -4.06 -18.34 10.75
N SER A 577 -3.70 -19.42 11.42
CA SER A 577 -2.41 -19.52 12.11
C SER A 577 -1.32 -20.02 11.15
N ILE A 578 -0.20 -19.29 11.09
CA ILE A 578 0.94 -19.61 10.24
C ILE A 578 2.20 -19.63 11.09
N ALA A 579 2.85 -20.80 11.14
CA ALA A 579 4.17 -21.00 11.73
C ALA A 579 5.13 -21.54 10.67
N LYS A 580 5.75 -20.65 9.88
CA LYS A 580 6.68 -21.02 8.79
C LYS A 580 7.86 -20.05 8.71
N ALA A 581 9.03 -20.59 8.36
CA ALA A 581 10.25 -19.81 8.11
C ALA A 581 10.65 -18.84 9.25
N GLY A 582 10.37 -19.22 10.50
CA GLY A 582 10.64 -18.39 11.69
C GLY A 582 9.59 -17.31 11.97
N ILE A 583 8.56 -17.18 11.15
CA ILE A 583 7.41 -16.30 11.37
C ILE A 583 6.30 -17.13 12.02
N ILE A 584 5.93 -16.73 13.24
CA ILE A 584 4.75 -17.24 13.95
C ILE A 584 3.76 -16.08 14.00
N ALA A 585 2.72 -16.16 13.19
CA ALA A 585 1.71 -15.11 13.07
C ALA A 585 0.33 -15.72 12.90
N SER A 586 -0.68 -15.09 13.49
CA SER A 586 -2.08 -15.34 13.22
C SER A 586 -2.64 -14.21 12.37
N LEU A 587 -3.09 -14.52 11.16
CA LEU A 587 -3.74 -13.58 10.26
C LEU A 587 -5.25 -13.64 10.45
N ASN A 588 -5.91 -12.49 10.42
CA ASN A 588 -7.36 -12.44 10.46
C ASN A 588 -7.93 -12.73 9.06
N ALA A 589 -8.97 -13.55 8.99
CA ALA A 589 -9.66 -13.93 7.76
C ALA A 589 -11.17 -14.03 8.03
N ARG A 590 -11.79 -12.91 8.40
CA ARG A 590 -13.24 -12.80 8.67
C ARG A 590 -13.98 -12.74 7.35
N THR A 591 -14.04 -13.87 6.68
CA THR A 591 -14.60 -13.98 5.34
C THR A 591 -15.85 -14.82 5.35
N SER A 592 -16.83 -14.41 4.55
CA SER A 592 -17.95 -15.27 4.23
C SER A 592 -17.55 -16.19 3.08
N VAL A 593 -17.58 -17.50 3.31
CA VAL A 593 -17.25 -18.48 2.27
C VAL A 593 -18.53 -18.85 1.51
N LEU A 594 -18.48 -18.68 0.19
CA LEU A 594 -19.50 -19.13 -0.73
C LEU A 594 -18.89 -20.23 -1.63
N ALA A 595 -19.31 -21.47 -1.42
CA ALA A 595 -18.76 -22.62 -2.12
C ALA A 595 -19.79 -23.26 -3.06
N CYS A 596 -19.33 -23.75 -4.22
CA CYS A 596 -20.12 -24.64 -5.08
C CYS A 596 -19.50 -26.02 -5.10
N ALA A 597 -20.34 -27.05 -4.94
CA ALA A 597 -19.95 -28.44 -5.04
C ALA A 597 -20.87 -29.20 -6.00
N ASN A 598 -20.31 -30.22 -6.64
CA ASN A 598 -21.08 -31.16 -7.44
C ASN A 598 -21.16 -32.51 -6.70
N PRO A 599 -22.26 -33.27 -6.87
CA PRO A 599 -22.35 -34.63 -6.33
C PRO A 599 -21.28 -35.53 -6.97
N SER A 600 -20.86 -36.56 -6.23
CA SER A 600 -19.76 -37.46 -6.62
C SER A 600 -19.99 -38.14 -7.98
N GLU A 601 -21.22 -38.58 -8.26
CA GLU A 601 -21.63 -39.20 -9.52
C GLU A 601 -22.04 -38.18 -10.60
N SER A 602 -21.77 -36.88 -10.41
CA SER A 602 -22.22 -35.78 -11.27
C SER A 602 -23.74 -35.65 -11.44
N ARG A 603 -24.53 -36.55 -10.84
CA ARG A 603 -25.97 -36.46 -10.69
C ARG A 603 -26.35 -36.80 -9.26
N TYR A 604 -27.35 -36.11 -8.75
CA TYR A 604 -27.89 -36.41 -7.44
C TYR A 604 -28.67 -37.73 -7.45
N ASN A 605 -28.25 -38.70 -6.64
CA ASN A 605 -28.97 -39.97 -6.50
C ASN A 605 -29.94 -39.89 -5.31
N PRO A 606 -31.27 -39.93 -5.52
CA PRO A 606 -32.25 -39.79 -4.44
C PRO A 606 -32.30 -41.02 -3.51
N ARG A 607 -31.62 -42.12 -3.86
CA ARG A 607 -31.56 -43.34 -3.03
C ARG A 607 -30.45 -43.28 -1.98
N LEU A 608 -29.47 -42.40 -2.16
CA LEU A 608 -28.36 -42.21 -1.24
C LEU A 608 -28.61 -40.99 -0.34
N SER A 609 -27.98 -40.98 0.82
CA SER A 609 -28.05 -39.82 1.72
C SER A 609 -27.30 -38.62 1.12
N VAL A 610 -27.68 -37.40 1.53
CA VAL A 610 -27.00 -36.17 1.11
C VAL A 610 -25.51 -36.20 1.45
N ILE A 611 -25.15 -36.79 2.59
CA ILE A 611 -23.77 -36.89 3.07
C ILE A 611 -22.94 -37.81 2.15
N ASP A 612 -23.49 -38.96 1.80
CA ASP A 612 -22.84 -39.92 0.90
C ASP A 612 -22.74 -39.39 -0.54
N ASN A 613 -23.73 -38.61 -0.98
CA ASN A 613 -23.74 -38.01 -2.32
C ASN A 613 -22.65 -36.94 -2.50
N ILE A 614 -22.29 -36.19 -1.45
CA ILE A 614 -21.39 -35.02 -1.55
C ILE A 614 -19.94 -35.39 -1.20
N HIS A 615 -19.69 -36.52 -0.54
CA HIS A 615 -18.34 -36.99 -0.16
C HIS A 615 -17.52 -35.92 0.59
N LEU A 616 -18.16 -35.22 1.52
CA LEU A 616 -17.51 -34.28 2.43
C LEU A 616 -17.59 -34.79 3.87
N PRO A 617 -16.54 -34.58 4.70
CA PRO A 617 -16.60 -34.92 6.10
C PRO A 617 -17.71 -34.12 6.81
N PRO A 618 -18.45 -34.74 7.76
CA PRO A 618 -19.60 -34.12 8.43
C PRO A 618 -19.22 -32.87 9.22
N THR A 619 -17.97 -32.77 9.67
CA THR A 619 -17.44 -31.57 10.34
C THR A 619 -17.39 -30.35 9.42
N LEU A 620 -17.18 -30.51 8.09
CA LEU A 620 -17.25 -29.41 7.12
C LEU A 620 -18.69 -29.05 6.80
N LEU A 621 -19.56 -30.06 6.71
CA LEU A 621 -20.97 -29.82 6.41
C LEU A 621 -21.63 -29.04 7.55
N SER A 622 -21.28 -29.35 8.80
CA SER A 622 -21.78 -28.63 9.98
C SER A 622 -21.25 -27.19 10.11
N SER A 623 -20.09 -26.86 9.51
CA SER A 623 -19.55 -25.49 9.55
C SER A 623 -20.13 -24.58 8.45
N HIS A 624 -20.89 -25.15 7.50
CA HIS A 624 -21.72 -24.38 6.59
C HIS A 624 -23.10 -24.18 7.22
N VAL A 625 -23.58 -22.93 7.20
CA VAL A 625 -24.84 -22.56 7.84
C VAL A 625 -26.03 -22.95 6.94
N PHE A 626 -25.87 -22.79 5.62
CA PHE A 626 -26.88 -23.18 4.65
C PHE A 626 -26.29 -24.14 3.61
N LEU A 627 -26.97 -25.27 3.44
CA LEU A 627 -26.78 -26.17 2.32
C LEU A 627 -28.01 -26.04 1.41
N MET A 628 -27.81 -25.45 0.25
CA MET A 628 -28.88 -25.25 -0.74
C MET A 628 -28.68 -26.23 -1.88
N GLN A 629 -29.68 -27.09 -2.07
CA GLN A 629 -29.75 -27.98 -3.22
C GLN A 629 -30.37 -27.20 -4.39
N VAL A 630 -29.60 -27.05 -5.46
CA VAL A 630 -29.91 -26.29 -6.68
C VAL A 630 -30.22 -27.24 -7.83
#